data_AF-A0A1V5ZIM4-F1
#
_entry.id   AF-A0A1V5ZIM4-F1
#
_cell.length_a   1.000
_cell.length_b   1.000
_cell.length_c   1.000
_cell.angle_alpha   90.00
_cell.angle_beta   90.00
_cell.angle_gamma   90.00
#
_symmetry.space_group_name_H-M   'P 1'
#
loop_
_entity.id
_entity.type
_entity.pdbx_description
1 polymer ?
#
loop_
_entity_poly.entity_id
_entity_poly.type
_entity_poly.pdbx_seq_one_letter_code
_entity_poly.pdbx_strand_id
1 'polypeptide(L)'
;MESGVATDGSGLVGVLADSHDNRWAFEAILRRFVDEGVVHVIHAGDFVAPFNARYLSGISVPFTGVFGNNDGERPGLTKAFAKFGTLHVGPYAFDTRGRRIILMHEPVALDALAVSGRFDVVIYGHTHETDLRKVTWADGDGSTLILNPGEAGGWLNGRATAALLDLADLNVDVFDVPLARTSA
;
A
#
# COMPACT_ATOMS: atom_id res chain seq x y z
N MET A 1 -24.82 0.58 -16.90
CA MET A 1 -23.76 0.02 -17.76
C MET A 1 -22.68 -0.47 -16.83
N GLU A 2 -22.69 -1.76 -16.51
CA GLU A 2 -21.66 -2.38 -15.69
C GLU A 2 -20.40 -2.48 -16.54
N SER A 3 -19.40 -1.66 -16.23
CA SER A 3 -18.05 -1.81 -16.78
C SER A 3 -17.46 -3.07 -16.19
N GLY A 4 -17.35 -4.12 -17.00
CA GLY A 4 -16.64 -5.35 -16.63
C GLY A 4 -15.19 -5.02 -16.26
N VAL A 5 -14.91 -5.00 -14.96
CA VAL A 5 -13.55 -4.99 -14.44
C VAL A 5 -13.00 -6.40 -14.66
N ALA A 6 -11.92 -6.52 -15.43
CA ALA A 6 -11.24 -7.79 -15.64
C ALA A 6 -10.90 -8.45 -14.28
N THR A 7 -11.37 -9.68 -14.11
CA THR A 7 -11.15 -10.54 -12.93
C THR A 7 -9.96 -11.49 -13.13
N ASP A 8 -9.05 -11.18 -14.05
CA ASP A 8 -8.06 -12.12 -14.59
C ASP A 8 -6.81 -12.35 -13.71
N GLY A 9 -6.83 -11.93 -12.44
CA GLY A 9 -5.67 -12.09 -11.56
C GLY A 9 -4.49 -11.21 -11.92
N SER A 10 -4.57 -10.37 -12.95
CA SER A 10 -3.44 -9.60 -13.48
C SER A 10 -3.53 -8.12 -13.15
N GLY A 11 -2.37 -7.46 -13.11
CA GLY A 11 -2.27 -6.02 -12.94
C GLY A 11 -1.31 -5.63 -11.83
N LEU A 12 -0.73 -4.45 -11.99
CA LEU A 12 0.28 -3.92 -11.08
C LEU A 12 -0.40 -3.08 -9.99
N VAL A 13 -0.06 -3.32 -8.73
CA VAL A 13 -0.59 -2.59 -7.58
C VAL A 13 0.52 -1.76 -6.97
N GLY A 14 0.28 -0.46 -6.78
CA GLY A 14 1.19 0.41 -6.04
C GLY A 14 0.95 0.26 -4.55
N VAL A 15 1.99 -0.01 -3.77
CA VAL A 15 1.93 -0.18 -2.31
C VAL A 15 2.89 0.79 -1.64
N LEU A 16 2.42 1.54 -0.64
CA LEU A 16 3.22 2.48 0.14
C LEU A 16 2.74 2.56 1.60
N ALA A 17 3.57 3.12 2.48
CA ALA A 17 3.27 3.30 3.90
C ALA A 17 4.05 4.50 4.44
N ASP A 18 3.71 4.98 5.64
CA ASP A 18 4.56 5.90 6.42
C ASP A 18 4.99 7.14 5.61
N SER A 19 4.03 7.79 4.95
CA SER A 19 4.29 8.95 4.09
C SER A 19 4.61 10.23 4.87
N HIS A 20 4.09 10.35 6.10
CA HIS A 20 4.44 11.36 7.09
C HIS A 20 4.57 12.78 6.52
N ASP A 21 3.54 13.25 5.82
CA ASP A 21 3.47 14.59 5.24
C ASP A 21 4.62 14.95 4.26
N ASN A 22 5.46 14.00 3.84
CA ASN A 22 6.52 14.24 2.86
C ASN A 22 5.93 14.30 1.46
N ARG A 23 5.40 15.47 1.13
CA ARG A 23 4.80 15.76 -0.16
C ARG A 23 5.67 15.33 -1.35
N TRP A 24 6.97 15.61 -1.32
CA TRP A 24 7.81 15.45 -2.51
C TRP A 24 8.03 13.98 -2.85
N ALA A 25 8.35 13.19 -1.83
CA ALA A 25 8.48 11.75 -1.98
C ALA A 25 7.12 11.14 -2.35
N PHE A 26 6.04 11.55 -1.68
CA PHE A 26 4.69 11.03 -1.95
C PHE A 26 4.24 11.33 -3.40
N GLU A 27 4.39 12.56 -3.89
CA GLU A 27 4.06 12.93 -5.28
C GLU A 27 4.94 12.14 -6.29
N ALA A 28 6.22 11.94 -6.00
CA ALA A 28 7.12 11.18 -6.88
C ALA A 28 6.73 9.69 -6.96
N ILE A 29 6.36 9.08 -5.84
CA ILE A 29 5.85 7.69 -5.78
C ILE A 29 4.54 7.58 -6.58
N LEU A 30 3.58 8.48 -6.32
CA LEU A 30 2.29 8.47 -7.03
C LEU A 30 2.47 8.68 -8.54
N ARG A 31 3.41 9.53 -8.96
CA ARG A 31 3.76 9.68 -10.38
C ARG A 31 4.32 8.38 -10.96
N ARG A 32 5.25 7.73 -10.25
CA ARG A 32 5.79 6.44 -10.68
C ARG A 32 4.69 5.40 -10.85
N PHE A 33 3.74 5.35 -9.93
CA PHE A 33 2.56 4.48 -10.03
C PHE A 33 1.70 4.77 -11.28
N VAL A 34 1.47 6.04 -11.60
CA VAL A 34 0.75 6.43 -12.82
C VAL A 34 1.53 6.03 -14.08
N ASP A 35 2.84 6.29 -14.12
CA ASP A 35 3.70 6.00 -15.27
C ASP A 35 3.79 4.49 -15.54
N GLU A 36 3.76 3.66 -14.49
CA GLU A 36 3.75 2.18 -14.58
C GLU A 36 2.34 1.61 -14.80
N GLY A 37 1.30 2.44 -14.83
CA GLY A 37 -0.06 2.01 -15.10
C GLY A 37 -0.65 1.11 -14.01
N VAL A 38 -0.36 1.40 -12.73
CA VAL A 38 -0.93 0.62 -11.63
C VAL A 38 -2.45 0.68 -11.64
N VAL A 39 -3.08 -0.41 -11.23
CA VAL A 39 -4.54 -0.62 -11.28
C VAL A 39 -5.22 -0.45 -9.93
N HIS A 40 -4.44 -0.30 -8.85
CA HIS A 40 -4.88 -0.05 -7.48
C HIS A 40 -3.70 0.56 -6.71
N VAL A 41 -3.98 1.53 -5.82
CA VAL A 41 -3.00 2.04 -4.84
C VAL A 41 -3.42 1.64 -3.42
N ILE A 42 -2.49 1.05 -2.67
CA ILE A 42 -2.68 0.57 -1.30
C ILE A 42 -1.76 1.33 -0.35
N HIS A 43 -2.30 1.93 0.72
CA HIS A 43 -1.52 2.64 1.74
C HIS A 43 -1.63 2.02 3.14
N ALA A 44 -0.52 1.54 3.69
CA ALA A 44 -0.48 0.83 4.99
C ALA A 44 -0.40 1.76 6.22
N GLY A 45 -1.10 2.90 6.17
CA GLY A 45 -1.19 3.86 7.29
C GLY A 45 -0.06 4.86 7.40
N ASP A 46 -0.24 5.79 8.34
CA ASP A 46 0.59 6.96 8.59
C ASP A 46 0.69 7.89 7.37
N PHE A 47 -0.49 8.38 6.98
CA PHE A 47 -0.63 9.52 6.06
C PHE A 47 -0.22 10.82 6.77
N VAL A 48 -0.67 10.94 8.02
CA VAL A 48 -0.66 12.08 8.94
C VAL A 48 -1.77 13.11 8.67
N ALA A 49 -1.54 14.20 7.94
CA ALA A 49 -2.56 15.25 7.86
C ALA A 49 -3.55 15.04 6.67
N PRO A 50 -4.83 15.49 6.78
CA PRO A 50 -5.80 15.32 5.69
C PRO A 50 -5.43 16.02 4.38
N PHE A 51 -4.53 17.01 4.40
CA PHE A 51 -4.13 17.69 3.18
C PHE A 51 -3.44 16.75 2.19
N ASN A 52 -2.86 15.62 2.64
CA ASN A 52 -2.18 14.66 1.74
C ASN A 52 -3.11 14.13 0.66
N ALA A 53 -4.42 14.06 0.92
CA ALA A 53 -5.41 13.66 -0.06
C ALA A 53 -5.32 14.48 -1.37
N ARG A 54 -4.91 15.77 -1.31
CA ARG A 54 -4.84 16.61 -2.52
C ARG A 54 -3.85 16.10 -3.56
N TYR A 55 -2.82 15.36 -3.14
CA TYR A 55 -1.78 14.83 -4.02
C TYR A 55 -2.24 13.60 -4.80
N LEU A 56 -3.35 12.96 -4.40
CA LEU A 56 -3.98 11.88 -5.15
C LEU A 56 -4.76 12.35 -6.39
N SER A 57 -4.77 13.66 -6.71
CA SER A 57 -5.54 14.19 -7.84
C SER A 57 -5.20 13.58 -9.21
N GLY A 58 -3.98 13.04 -9.39
CA GLY A 58 -3.58 12.30 -10.59
C GLY A 58 -3.90 10.79 -10.57
N ILE A 59 -4.35 10.26 -9.43
CA ILE A 59 -4.71 8.85 -9.28
C ILE A 59 -6.18 8.68 -9.67
N SER A 60 -6.41 7.89 -10.71
CA SER A 60 -7.74 7.56 -11.24
C SER A 60 -8.15 6.10 -10.97
N VAL A 61 -7.30 5.36 -10.26
CA VAL A 61 -7.53 3.97 -9.89
C VAL A 61 -7.96 3.86 -8.42
N PRO A 62 -8.58 2.74 -8.01
CA PRO A 62 -9.00 2.54 -6.63
C PRO A 62 -7.86 2.80 -5.64
N PHE A 63 -8.22 3.42 -4.51
CA PHE A 63 -7.34 3.66 -3.38
C PHE A 63 -7.89 2.94 -2.14
N THR A 64 -7.06 2.14 -1.48
CA THR A 64 -7.41 1.48 -0.21
C THR A 64 -6.34 1.78 0.82
N GLY A 65 -6.75 2.24 2.00
CA GLY A 65 -5.82 2.52 3.08
C GLY A 65 -6.32 2.04 4.43
N VAL A 66 -5.40 1.87 5.37
CA VAL A 66 -5.69 1.74 6.80
C VAL A 66 -5.12 2.92 7.56
N PHE A 67 -5.69 3.25 8.72
CA PHE A 67 -5.06 4.22 9.62
C PHE A 67 -3.83 3.63 10.29
N GLY A 68 -2.78 4.43 10.43
CA GLY A 68 -1.66 4.15 11.30
C GLY A 68 -1.78 4.80 12.67
N ASN A 69 -0.75 4.61 13.50
CA ASN A 69 -0.76 5.10 14.88
C ASN A 69 -0.55 6.62 14.96
N ASN A 70 -0.01 7.27 13.92
CA ASN A 70 0.17 8.72 13.85
C ASN A 70 -1.00 9.47 13.17
N ASP A 71 -1.97 8.73 12.60
CA ASP A 71 -3.17 9.31 11.99
C ASP A 71 -4.19 9.78 13.04
N GLY A 72 -3.95 10.96 13.61
CA GLY A 72 -4.77 11.54 14.68
C GLY A 72 -6.13 12.08 14.23
N GLU A 73 -6.22 12.70 13.04
CA GLU A 73 -7.47 13.29 12.53
C GLU A 73 -8.23 12.32 11.60
N ARG A 74 -8.54 11.12 12.09
CA ARG A 74 -9.22 10.08 11.29
C ARG A 74 -10.51 10.55 10.59
N PRO A 75 -11.40 11.34 11.21
CA PRO A 75 -12.58 11.88 10.52
C PRO A 75 -12.21 12.81 9.34
N GLY A 76 -11.20 13.66 9.52
CA GLY A 76 -10.70 14.55 8.48
C GLY A 76 -10.06 13.80 7.33
N LEU A 77 -9.20 12.83 7.64
CA LEU A 77 -8.59 11.92 6.66
C LEU A 77 -9.67 11.18 5.86
N THR A 78 -10.63 10.56 6.54
CA THR A 78 -11.75 9.86 5.88
C THR A 78 -12.47 10.78 4.90
N LYS A 79 -12.83 11.99 5.34
CA LYS A 79 -13.52 12.98 4.50
C LYS A 79 -12.67 13.43 3.31
N ALA A 80 -11.38 13.66 3.51
CA ALA A 80 -10.48 14.15 2.48
C ALA A 80 -10.18 13.09 1.40
N PHE A 81 -10.06 11.82 1.80
CA PHE A 81 -9.76 10.69 0.92
C PHE A 81 -10.99 10.07 0.26
N ALA A 82 -12.21 10.35 0.74
CA ALA A 82 -13.46 9.74 0.25
C ALA A 82 -13.69 9.84 -1.27
N LYS A 83 -13.13 10.85 -1.93
CA LYS A 83 -13.23 11.01 -3.40
C LYS A 83 -12.27 10.11 -4.19
N PHE A 84 -11.27 9.53 -3.54
CA PHE A 84 -10.25 8.67 -4.16
C PHE A 84 -10.44 7.21 -3.74
N GLY A 85 -10.94 6.96 -2.53
CA GLY A 85 -11.10 5.63 -2.01
C GLY A 85 -11.52 5.57 -0.56
N THR A 86 -11.19 4.45 0.09
CA THR A 86 -11.65 4.14 1.45
C THR A 86 -10.50 3.97 2.42
N LEU A 87 -10.67 4.50 3.63
CA LEU A 87 -9.75 4.34 4.74
C LEU A 87 -10.43 3.50 5.84
N HIS A 88 -9.71 2.53 6.37
CA HIS A 88 -10.22 1.55 7.33
C HIS A 88 -9.43 1.56 8.63
N VAL A 89 -10.06 1.11 9.71
CA VAL A 89 -9.29 0.69 10.90
C VAL A 89 -8.71 -0.68 10.60
N GLY A 90 -7.38 -0.82 10.68
CA GLY A 90 -6.71 -2.09 10.44
C GLY A 90 -6.86 -3.09 11.61
N PRO A 91 -6.60 -4.39 11.38
CA PRO A 91 -6.40 -5.03 10.07
C PRO A 91 -7.68 -5.04 9.22
N TYR A 92 -7.53 -4.83 7.92
CA TYR A 92 -8.62 -4.79 6.94
C TYR A 92 -8.37 -5.79 5.81
N ALA A 93 -9.30 -6.72 5.62
CA ALA A 93 -9.24 -7.73 4.57
C ALA A 93 -10.11 -7.32 3.37
N PHE A 94 -9.59 -7.50 2.17
CA PHE A 94 -10.30 -7.23 0.92
C PHE A 94 -9.74 -8.05 -0.24
N ASP A 95 -10.51 -8.10 -1.32
CA ASP A 95 -10.10 -8.73 -2.57
C ASP A 95 -9.80 -7.68 -3.63
N THR A 96 -8.72 -7.87 -4.37
CA THR A 96 -8.42 -7.07 -5.58
C THR A 96 -8.03 -8.00 -6.71
N ARG A 97 -8.82 -7.97 -7.79
CA ARG A 97 -8.66 -8.83 -8.98
C ARG A 97 -8.43 -10.32 -8.65
N GLY A 98 -9.11 -10.84 -7.64
CA GLY A 98 -9.02 -12.26 -7.25
C GLY A 98 -7.86 -12.62 -6.32
N ARG A 99 -7.08 -11.64 -5.84
CA ARG A 99 -6.11 -11.82 -4.75
C ARG A 99 -6.70 -11.34 -3.42
N ARG A 100 -6.62 -12.19 -2.41
CA ARG A 100 -7.04 -11.92 -1.03
C ARG A 100 -5.92 -11.19 -0.31
N ILE A 101 -6.15 -9.94 0.05
CA ILE A 101 -5.18 -9.08 0.73
C ILE A 101 -5.66 -8.79 2.15
N ILE A 102 -4.75 -8.85 3.11
CA ILE A 102 -4.96 -8.23 4.43
C ILE A 102 -3.96 -7.09 4.63
N LEU A 103 -4.50 -5.93 4.99
CA LEU A 103 -3.77 -4.69 5.17
C LEU A 103 -3.84 -4.24 6.62
N MET A 104 -2.71 -3.91 7.22
CA MET A 104 -2.63 -3.35 8.57
C MET A 104 -1.52 -2.31 8.61
N HIS A 105 -1.48 -1.51 9.68
CA HIS A 105 -0.36 -0.61 9.89
C HIS A 105 0.69 -1.31 10.77
N GLU A 106 0.36 -1.55 12.04
CA GLU A 106 1.20 -2.38 12.92
C GLU A 106 1.09 -3.88 12.55
N PRO A 107 2.21 -4.64 12.59
CA PRO A 107 2.25 -6.07 12.21
C PRO A 107 1.61 -7.00 13.27
N VAL A 108 0.31 -6.84 13.51
CA VAL A 108 -0.43 -7.64 14.49
C VAL A 108 -0.66 -9.05 13.94
N ALA A 109 -0.18 -10.06 14.67
CA ALA A 109 -0.34 -11.48 14.34
C ALA A 109 0.20 -11.86 12.94
N LEU A 110 1.24 -11.18 12.47
CA LEU A 110 1.81 -11.30 11.12
C LEU A 110 2.09 -12.76 10.72
N ASP A 111 2.85 -13.50 11.54
CA ASP A 111 3.23 -14.88 11.23
C ASP A 111 2.01 -15.80 11.16
N ALA A 112 1.06 -15.63 12.08
CA ALA A 112 -0.17 -16.43 12.14
C ALA A 112 -1.04 -16.20 10.89
N LEU A 113 -1.15 -14.94 10.43
CA LEU A 113 -1.87 -14.59 9.21
C LEU A 113 -1.16 -15.17 7.97
N ALA A 114 0.17 -15.08 7.92
CA ALA A 114 0.96 -15.56 6.80
C ALA A 114 0.88 -17.08 6.61
N VAL A 115 0.88 -17.88 7.69
CA VAL A 115 0.76 -19.35 7.59
C VAL A 115 -0.67 -19.86 7.43
N SER A 116 -1.68 -18.98 7.53
CA SER A 116 -3.10 -19.39 7.64
C SER A 116 -3.75 -19.93 6.37
N GLY A 117 -3.18 -19.70 5.19
CA GLY A 117 -3.81 -19.98 3.90
C GLY A 117 -5.00 -19.08 3.53
N ARG A 118 -5.33 -18.10 4.37
CA ARG A 118 -6.50 -17.22 4.18
C ARG A 118 -6.23 -16.07 3.21
N PHE A 119 -4.98 -15.66 3.08
CA PHE A 119 -4.57 -14.49 2.30
C PHE A 119 -3.45 -14.87 1.33
N ASP A 120 -3.45 -14.24 0.17
CA ASP A 120 -2.37 -14.36 -0.80
C ASP A 120 -1.26 -13.34 -0.48
N VAL A 121 -1.64 -12.18 0.09
CA VAL A 121 -0.73 -11.10 0.48
C VAL A 121 -1.11 -10.51 1.85
N VAL A 122 -0.12 -10.30 2.71
CA VAL A 122 -0.19 -9.52 3.95
C VAL A 122 0.65 -8.27 3.77
N ILE A 123 0.01 -7.09 3.87
CA ILE A 123 0.66 -5.79 3.73
C ILE A 123 0.67 -5.07 5.08
N TYR A 124 1.83 -4.56 5.50
CA TYR A 124 1.96 -3.75 6.71
C TYR A 124 2.96 -2.59 6.57
N GLY A 125 2.98 -1.68 7.54
CA GLY A 125 3.88 -0.51 7.59
C GLY A 125 4.59 -0.42 8.96
N HIS A 126 4.62 0.77 9.56
CA HIS A 126 5.00 1.03 10.96
C HIS A 126 6.48 0.84 11.32
N THR A 127 7.19 -0.11 10.71
CA THR A 127 8.63 -0.35 11.01
C THR A 127 9.55 0.55 10.20
N HIS A 128 9.06 1.24 9.16
CA HIS A 128 9.84 2.04 8.20
C HIS A 128 10.93 1.24 7.46
N GLU A 129 10.92 -0.08 7.57
CA GLU A 129 11.88 -1.00 6.97
C GLU A 129 11.17 -1.88 5.94
N THR A 130 11.80 -2.06 4.79
CA THR A 130 11.29 -2.95 3.74
C THR A 130 11.34 -4.40 4.23
N ASP A 131 10.22 -5.11 4.15
CA ASP A 131 10.13 -6.56 4.41
C ASP A 131 9.47 -7.24 3.21
N LEU A 132 10.14 -8.24 2.65
CA LEU A 132 9.64 -9.01 1.52
C LEU A 132 9.96 -10.48 1.75
N ARG A 133 8.95 -11.25 2.15
CA ARG A 133 9.10 -12.67 2.48
C ARG A 133 7.95 -13.47 1.92
N LYS A 134 8.26 -14.68 1.44
CA LYS A 134 7.25 -15.67 1.06
C LYS A 134 7.18 -16.75 2.14
N VAL A 135 6.01 -16.92 2.74
CA VAL A 135 5.79 -17.83 3.85
C VAL A 135 4.89 -18.97 3.38
N THR A 136 5.38 -20.20 3.45
CA THR A 136 4.59 -21.40 3.16
C THR A 136 3.47 -21.55 4.17
N TRP A 137 2.28 -21.93 3.71
CA TRP A 137 1.14 -22.20 4.57
C TRP A 137 1.37 -23.41 5.46
N ALA A 138 0.63 -23.49 6.58
CA ALA A 138 0.77 -24.58 7.54
C ALA A 138 0.41 -25.96 6.95
N ASP A 139 -0.46 -26.01 5.94
CA ASP A 139 -0.84 -27.24 5.22
C ASP A 139 0.17 -27.63 4.11
N GLY A 140 1.09 -26.74 3.74
CA GLY A 140 2.12 -26.98 2.73
C GLY A 140 1.71 -26.76 1.28
N ASP A 141 0.43 -26.47 1.00
CA ASP A 141 -0.14 -26.44 -0.36
C ASP A 141 -0.17 -25.04 -1.00
N GLY A 142 0.50 -24.07 -0.37
CA GLY A 142 0.58 -22.71 -0.89
C GLY A 142 1.47 -21.80 -0.05
N SER A 143 1.41 -20.50 -0.34
CA SER A 143 2.24 -19.50 0.33
C SER A 143 1.59 -18.14 0.32
N THR A 144 1.87 -17.36 1.36
CA THR A 144 1.48 -15.96 1.50
C THR A 144 2.71 -15.07 1.27
N LEU A 145 2.52 -13.98 0.54
CA LEU A 145 3.51 -12.91 0.45
C LEU A 145 3.35 -11.96 1.64
N ILE A 146 4.42 -11.71 2.39
CA ILE A 146 4.51 -10.61 3.34
C ILE A 146 5.20 -9.45 2.64
N LEU A 147 4.60 -8.27 2.70
CA LEU A 147 5.10 -7.04 2.11
C LEU A 147 5.00 -5.86 3.09
N ASN A 148 6.14 -5.28 3.45
CA ASN A 148 6.25 -3.92 3.94
C ASN A 148 7.04 -3.09 2.92
N PRO A 149 6.46 -2.01 2.35
CA PRO A 149 7.13 -1.20 1.34
C PRO A 149 8.24 -0.30 1.89
N GLY A 150 8.47 -0.29 3.21
CA GLY A 150 9.30 0.68 3.91
C GLY A 150 8.57 2.02 4.08
N GLU A 151 9.33 3.09 4.32
CA GLU A 151 8.75 4.42 4.50
C GLU A 151 8.72 5.23 3.21
N ALA A 152 7.55 5.77 2.85
CA ALA A 152 7.44 6.75 1.78
C ALA A 152 7.96 8.13 2.21
N GLY A 153 7.95 8.43 3.52
CA GLY A 153 8.41 9.71 4.07
C GLY A 153 9.93 9.88 4.04
N GLY A 154 10.69 8.79 4.13
CA GLY A 154 12.16 8.80 4.12
C GLY A 154 12.81 9.59 5.25
N TRP A 155 12.13 9.73 6.39
CA TRP A 155 12.57 10.57 7.50
C TRP A 155 13.56 9.87 8.42
N LEU A 156 13.42 8.55 8.59
CA LEU A 156 14.23 7.79 9.54
C LEU A 156 15.51 7.24 8.90
N ASN A 157 15.37 6.72 7.68
CA ASN A 157 16.43 5.97 7.00
C ASN A 157 17.06 6.76 5.84
N GLY A 158 16.56 7.97 5.56
CA GLY A 158 17.03 8.79 4.43
C GLY A 158 16.69 8.18 3.06
N ARG A 159 15.75 7.24 3.02
CA ARG A 159 15.28 6.54 1.82
C ARG A 159 13.76 6.59 1.79
N ALA A 160 13.19 7.19 0.75
CA ALA A 160 11.76 7.11 0.50
C ALA A 160 11.48 5.96 -0.47
N THR A 161 10.81 4.92 0.01
CA THR A 161 10.53 3.71 -0.74
C THR A 161 9.04 3.45 -0.91
N ALA A 162 8.72 2.74 -1.99
CA ALA A 162 7.41 2.17 -2.25
C ALA A 162 7.59 0.87 -3.05
N ALA A 163 6.50 0.15 -3.29
CA ALA A 163 6.53 -1.11 -4.00
C ALA A 163 5.52 -1.18 -5.15
N LEU A 164 5.88 -1.89 -6.20
CA LEU A 164 5.00 -2.35 -7.26
C LEU A 164 4.80 -3.86 -7.08
N LEU A 165 3.55 -4.28 -6.88
CA LEU A 165 3.17 -5.68 -6.71
C LEU A 165 2.43 -6.17 -7.95
N ASP A 166 2.99 -7.15 -8.66
CA ASP A 166 2.29 -7.82 -9.76
C ASP A 166 1.34 -8.89 -9.20
N LEU A 167 0.04 -8.74 -9.45
CA LEU A 167 -0.95 -9.69 -8.93
C LEU A 167 -0.91 -11.05 -9.65
N ALA A 168 -0.33 -11.16 -10.84
CA ALA A 168 -0.31 -12.39 -11.62
C ALA A 168 0.60 -13.45 -10.95
N ASP A 169 1.78 -13.04 -10.51
CA ASP A 169 2.81 -13.93 -9.95
C ASP A 169 3.28 -13.55 -8.53
N LEU A 170 2.77 -12.44 -7.99
CA LEU A 170 3.15 -11.87 -6.69
C LEU A 170 4.63 -11.44 -6.63
N ASN A 171 5.24 -11.11 -7.77
CA ASN A 171 6.54 -10.44 -7.79
C ASN A 171 6.40 -9.00 -7.30
N VAL A 172 7.44 -8.53 -6.59
CA VAL A 172 7.48 -7.19 -6.03
C VAL A 172 8.75 -6.48 -6.45
N ASP A 173 8.60 -5.27 -6.98
CA ASP A 173 9.69 -4.33 -7.19
C ASP A 173 9.61 -3.22 -6.13
N VAL A 174 10.57 -3.19 -5.21
CA VAL A 174 10.71 -2.10 -4.22
C VAL A 174 11.67 -1.07 -4.79
N PHE A 175 11.19 0.17 -4.92
CA PHE A 175 11.96 1.25 -5.54
C PHE A 175 12.06 2.46 -4.62
N ASP A 176 13.14 3.22 -4.81
CA ASP A 176 13.39 4.49 -4.13
C ASP A 176 12.92 5.68 -4.98
N VAL A 177 12.55 6.78 -4.32
CA VAL A 177 12.34 8.09 -4.96
C VAL A 177 13.23 9.17 -4.34
N PRO A 178 13.53 10.25 -5.08
CA PRO A 178 14.24 11.40 -4.52
C PRO A 178 13.45 12.07 -3.38
N LEU A 179 14.14 12.41 -2.28
CA LEU A 179 13.56 13.13 -1.14
C LEU A 179 13.38 14.65 -1.37
N ALA A 180 14.04 15.18 -2.39
CA ALA A 180 14.04 16.61 -2.71
C ALA A 180 13.31 16.88 -4.02
N ARG A 181 12.82 18.12 -4.15
CA ARG A 181 12.18 18.60 -5.38
C ARG A 181 13.15 18.42 -6.55
N THR A 182 12.81 17.54 -7.49
CA THR A 182 13.50 17.47 -8.77
C THR A 182 13.19 18.75 -9.52
N SER A 183 14.21 19.56 -9.83
CA SER A 183 14.05 20.72 -10.70
C SER A 183 13.67 20.20 -12.09
N ALA A 184 12.42 20.44 -12.47
CA ALA A 184 11.96 20.32 -13.85
C ALA A 184 12.60 21.40 -14.72
#